data_AF-A0A524NUZ4-F1
#
_entry.id   AF-A0A524NUZ4-F1
#
_cell.length_a   1.000
_cell.length_b   1.000
_cell.length_c   1.000
_cell.angle_alpha   90.00
_cell.angle_beta   90.00
_cell.angle_gamma   90.00
#
_symmetry.space_group_name_H-M   'P 1'
#
loop_
_entity.id
_entity.type
_entity.pdbx_description
1 polymer ?
#
loop_
_entity_poly.entity_id
_entity_poly.type
_entity_poly.pdbx_seq_one_letter_code
_entity_poly.pdbx_strand_id
1 'polypeptide(L)'
;LARNHYDRIGHFAQGFVPAILARELLLRLTPLQVGKWLFFLVLSVCLAFSAFYELIEWWVAAATGSAAEAFLGTQGDPWDTQWDMFLALIGATTAQLLLWRLHDRQLARLVAQ
;
A
#
# COMPACT_ATOMS: atom_id res chain seq x y z
N LEU A 1 12.57 -3.79 25.23
CA LEU A 1 11.60 -4.60 24.45
C LEU A 1 12.20 -4.85 23.07
N ALA A 2 12.10 -6.06 22.53
CA ALA A 2 12.51 -6.34 21.14
C ALA A 2 11.35 -6.00 20.19
N ARG A 3 11.67 -5.34 19.06
CA ARG A 3 10.69 -4.84 18.10
C ARG A 3 9.85 -5.95 17.47
N ASN A 4 8.58 -5.67 17.25
CA ASN A 4 7.67 -6.54 16.50
C ASN A 4 7.94 -6.39 14.99
N HIS A 5 8.72 -7.29 14.41
CA HIS A 5 9.04 -7.27 12.98
C HIS A 5 7.86 -7.65 12.06
N TYR A 6 6.72 -8.10 12.60
CA TYR A 6 5.56 -8.50 11.80
C TYR A 6 4.84 -7.30 11.16
N ASP A 7 4.99 -6.12 11.72
CA ASP A 7 4.35 -4.89 11.24
C ASP A 7 4.76 -4.53 9.80
N ARG A 8 6.05 -4.71 9.50
CA ARG A 8 6.63 -4.52 8.17
C ARG A 8 6.08 -5.47 7.12
N ILE A 9 5.68 -6.69 7.51
CA ILE A 9 4.98 -7.63 6.62
C ILE A 9 3.57 -7.11 6.33
N GLY A 10 2.93 -6.51 7.33
CA GLY A 10 1.66 -5.80 7.21
C GLY A 10 1.73 -4.70 6.16
N HIS A 11 2.71 -3.79 6.24
CA HIS A 11 2.86 -2.71 5.27
C HIS A 11 3.22 -3.21 3.86
N PHE A 12 4.06 -4.24 3.73
CA PHE A 12 4.27 -4.88 2.43
C PHE A 12 2.95 -5.41 1.86
N ALA A 13 2.14 -6.12 2.66
CA ALA A 13 0.83 -6.62 2.23
C ALA A 13 -0.17 -5.49 1.93
N GLN A 14 -0.12 -4.41 2.69
CA GLN A 14 -0.88 -3.16 2.49
C GLN A 14 -0.55 -2.48 1.16
N GLY A 15 0.66 -2.68 0.64
CA GLY A 15 0.99 -2.33 -0.74
C GLY A 15 0.53 -3.36 -1.76
N PHE A 16 0.87 -4.62 -1.51
CA PHE A 16 0.74 -5.71 -2.48
C PHE A 16 -0.72 -6.01 -2.85
N VAL A 17 -1.60 -6.14 -1.85
CA VAL A 17 -2.99 -6.54 -2.09
C VAL A 17 -3.80 -5.39 -2.73
N PRO A 18 -3.78 -4.16 -2.19
CA PRO A 18 -4.51 -3.04 -2.78
C PRO A 18 -4.02 -2.67 -4.18
N ALA A 19 -2.78 -3.00 -4.57
CA ALA A 19 -2.30 -2.72 -5.91
C ALA A 19 -3.14 -3.44 -7.00
N ILE A 20 -3.60 -4.67 -6.74
CA ILE A 20 -4.45 -5.38 -7.69
C ILE A 20 -5.84 -4.75 -7.74
N LEU A 21 -6.41 -4.39 -6.59
CA LEU A 21 -7.71 -3.72 -6.49
C LEU A 21 -7.70 -2.35 -7.19
N ALA A 22 -6.71 -1.51 -6.90
CA ALA A 22 -6.55 -0.20 -7.53
C ALA A 22 -6.36 -0.33 -9.04
N ARG A 23 -5.56 -1.31 -9.49
CA ARG A 23 -5.37 -1.59 -10.92
C ARG A 23 -6.68 -1.98 -11.60
N GLU A 24 -7.47 -2.84 -10.95
CA GLU A 24 -8.77 -3.26 -11.48
C GLU A 24 -9.74 -2.08 -11.57
N LEU A 25 -9.89 -1.30 -10.50
CA LEU A 25 -10.78 -0.14 -10.47
C LEU A 25 -10.40 0.87 -11.56
N LEU A 26 -9.12 1.17 -11.71
CA LEU A 26 -8.64 2.09 -12.74
C LEU A 26 -8.93 1.57 -14.15
N LEU A 27 -8.70 0.29 -14.43
CA LEU A 27 -8.95 -0.29 -15.75
C LEU A 27 -10.43 -0.42 -16.08
N ARG A 28 -11.28 -0.69 -15.09
CA ARG A 28 -12.70 -0.99 -15.32
C ARG A 28 -13.60 0.24 -15.23
N LEU A 29 -13.23 1.24 -14.43
CA LEU A 29 -14.09 2.40 -14.13
C LEU A 29 -13.59 3.71 -14.72
N THR A 30 -12.48 3.68 -15.46
CA THR A 30 -11.90 4.88 -16.09
C THR A 30 -11.46 4.56 -17.53
N PRO A 31 -11.21 5.56 -18.40
CA PRO A 31 -10.72 5.32 -19.75
C PRO A 31 -9.22 4.90 -19.81
N LEU A 32 -8.58 4.72 -18.66
CA LEU A 32 -7.16 4.40 -18.56
C LEU A 32 -6.84 3.05 -19.21
N GLN A 33 -5.81 3.04 -20.04
CA GLN A 33 -5.34 1.83 -20.73
C GLN A 33 -4.17 1.18 -20.00
N VAL A 34 -3.93 -0.10 -20.28
CA VAL A 34 -2.74 -0.80 -19.80
C VAL A 34 -1.48 -0.08 -20.29
N GLY A 35 -0.59 0.27 -19.35
CA GLY A 35 0.65 0.96 -19.68
C GLY A 35 1.33 1.58 -18.47
N LYS A 36 2.34 2.42 -18.73
CA LYS A 36 3.16 3.05 -17.70
C LYS A 36 2.36 3.97 -16.77
N TRP A 37 1.33 4.64 -17.28
CA TRP A 37 0.46 5.50 -16.48
C TRP A 37 -0.39 4.71 -15.49
N LEU A 38 -0.92 3.55 -15.89
CA LEU A 38 -1.60 2.64 -14.96
C LEU A 38 -0.67 2.18 -13.85
N PHE A 39 0.55 1.77 -14.20
CA PHE A 39 1.54 1.35 -13.22
C PHE A 39 1.83 2.47 -12.21
N PHE A 40 2.14 3.67 -12.70
CA PHE A 40 2.42 4.84 -11.87
C PHE A 40 1.25 5.19 -10.94
N LEU A 41 0.04 5.30 -11.48
CA LEU A 41 -1.14 5.70 -10.70
C LEU A 41 -1.50 4.67 -9.62
N VAL A 42 -1.33 3.37 -9.89
CA VAL A 42 -1.53 2.36 -8.86
C VAL A 42 -0.50 2.49 -7.74
N LEU A 43 0.78 2.72 -8.06
CA LEU A 43 1.79 2.96 -7.03
C LEU A 43 1.44 4.22 -6.21
N SER A 44 1.00 5.30 -6.87
CA SER A 44 0.56 6.52 -6.17
C SER A 44 -0.62 6.26 -5.24
N VAL A 45 -1.61 5.49 -5.66
CA VAL A 45 -2.78 5.14 -4.83
C VAL A 45 -2.36 4.33 -3.62
N CYS A 46 -1.53 3.29 -3.81
CA CYS A 46 -1.04 2.46 -2.70
C CYS A 46 -0.19 3.27 -1.70
N LEU A 47 0.70 4.13 -2.21
CA LEU A 47 1.53 4.98 -1.36
C LEU A 47 0.67 6.02 -0.61
N ALA A 48 -0.30 6.64 -1.27
CA ALA A 48 -1.22 7.58 -0.64
C ALA A 48 -2.08 6.89 0.43
N PHE A 49 -2.51 5.66 0.20
CA PHE A 49 -3.23 4.86 1.19
C PHE A 49 -2.35 4.54 2.41
N SER A 50 -1.08 4.18 2.20
CA SER A 50 -0.12 3.98 3.29
C SER A 50 0.10 5.27 4.07
N ALA A 51 0.41 6.38 3.37
CA ALA A 51 0.62 7.67 4.01
C ALA A 51 -0.61 8.15 4.81
N PHE A 52 -1.81 7.87 4.31
CA PHE A 52 -3.04 8.22 5.02
C PHE A 52 -3.21 7.41 6.31
N TYR A 53 -2.86 6.12 6.30
CA TYR A 53 -2.87 5.29 7.51
C TYR A 53 -1.91 5.85 8.57
N GLU A 54 -0.68 6.20 8.18
CA GLU A 54 0.33 6.83 9.05
C GLU A 54 -0.14 8.17 9.63
N LEU A 55 -0.85 8.99 8.84
CA LEU A 55 -1.45 10.23 9.32
C LEU A 55 -2.51 9.98 10.40
N ILE A 56 -3.28 8.90 10.29
CA ILE A 56 -4.25 8.51 11.31
C ILE A 56 -3.53 8.10 12.59
N GLU A 57 -2.47 7.29 12.49
CA GLU A 57 -1.68 6.88 13.66
C GLU A 57 -1.04 8.08 14.36
N TRP A 58 -0.49 9.02 13.58
CA TRP A 58 0.00 10.29 14.11
C TRP A 58 -1.10 11.10 14.82
N TRP A 59 -2.30 11.20 14.24
CA TRP A 59 -3.43 11.91 14.87
C TRP A 59 -3.88 11.25 16.17
N VAL A 60 -4.00 9.92 16.20
CA VAL A 60 -4.38 9.18 17.40
C VAL A 60 -3.34 9.41 18.50
N ALA A 61 -2.06 9.29 18.15
CA ALA A 61 -0.95 9.54 19.07
C ALA A 61 -0.97 10.96 19.65
N ALA A 62 -1.19 11.97 18.80
CA ALA A 62 -1.31 13.36 19.23
C ALA A 62 -2.50 13.60 20.16
N ALA A 63 -3.62 12.89 19.95
CA ALA A 63 -4.84 13.04 20.74
C ALA A 63 -4.80 12.33 22.11
N THR A 64 -4.07 11.21 22.24
CA THR A 64 -4.07 10.37 23.46
C THR A 64 -2.97 10.69 24.48
N GLY A 65 -2.00 11.55 24.16
CA GLY A 65 -0.90 11.93 25.06
C GLY A 65 0.21 10.86 25.22
N SER A 66 1.15 11.07 26.16
CA SER A 66 2.47 10.38 26.30
C SER A 66 2.46 8.84 26.42
N ALA A 67 1.32 8.18 26.49
CA ALA A 67 1.20 6.73 26.24
C ALA A 67 1.40 6.37 24.75
N ALA A 68 1.46 7.38 23.87
CA ALA A 68 1.62 7.26 22.43
C ALA A 68 2.96 6.66 21.98
N GLU A 69 4.06 6.76 22.73
CA GLU A 69 5.34 6.10 22.32
C GLU A 69 5.20 4.57 22.19
N ALA A 70 4.26 3.97 22.92
CA ALA A 70 3.92 2.56 22.82
C ALA A 70 2.92 2.25 21.68
N PHE A 71 2.17 3.24 21.20
CA PHE A 71 1.15 3.09 20.15
C PHE A 71 1.65 3.50 18.77
N LEU A 72 2.57 4.47 18.68
CA LEU A 72 3.18 4.98 17.45
C LEU A 72 4.11 3.99 16.75
N GLY A 73 4.35 2.79 17.31
CA GLY A 73 5.27 1.82 16.72
C GLY A 73 6.75 2.22 16.77
N THR A 74 7.06 3.53 16.87
CA THR A 74 8.40 4.09 16.76
C THR A 74 9.40 3.32 17.61
N GLN A 75 9.09 3.01 18.89
CA GLN A 75 10.03 2.31 19.78
C GLN A 75 11.45 2.94 19.75
N GLY A 76 11.53 4.25 19.47
CA GLY A 76 12.78 4.99 19.25
C GLY A 76 13.30 5.07 17.80
N ASP A 77 12.58 4.57 16.80
CA ASP A 77 12.86 4.69 15.37
C ASP A 77 12.13 5.91 14.78
N PRO A 78 12.84 7.01 14.48
CA PRO A 78 12.24 8.20 13.87
C PRO A 78 11.89 8.00 12.38
N TRP A 79 12.29 6.87 11.78
CA TRP A 79 12.07 6.54 10.37
C TRP A 79 10.96 5.52 10.14
N ASP A 80 10.18 5.19 11.17
CA ASP A 80 9.19 4.11 11.15
C ASP A 80 8.20 4.27 9.99
N THR A 81 7.45 5.37 10.03
CA THR A 81 6.51 5.80 8.98
C THR A 81 7.12 5.78 7.58
N GLN A 82 8.39 6.19 7.42
CA GLN A 82 9.06 6.17 6.12
C GLN A 82 9.35 4.74 5.66
N TRP A 83 9.76 3.85 6.55
CA TRP A 83 9.96 2.44 6.25
C TRP A 83 8.65 1.75 5.89
N ASP A 84 7.58 2.09 6.58
CA ASP A 84 6.26 1.50 6.36
C ASP A 84 5.69 1.89 4.99
N MET A 85 5.73 3.19 4.67
CA MET A 85 5.40 3.67 3.32
C MET A 85 6.30 3.07 2.24
N PHE A 86 7.60 2.89 2.51
CA PHE A 86 8.53 2.30 1.55
C PHE A 86 8.23 0.82 1.31
N LEU A 87 7.90 0.07 2.36
CA LEU A 87 7.51 -1.34 2.24
C LEU A 87 6.18 -1.50 1.50
N ALA A 88 5.22 -0.61 1.73
CA ALA A 88 4.00 -0.56 0.94
C ALA A 88 4.29 -0.28 -0.55
N LEU A 89 5.22 0.63 -0.85
CA LEU A 89 5.63 0.90 -2.23
C LEU A 89 6.30 -0.33 -2.88
N ILE A 90 7.16 -1.05 -2.15
CA ILE A 90 7.77 -2.31 -2.61
C ILE A 90 6.68 -3.37 -2.85
N GLY A 91 5.74 -3.51 -1.93
CA GLY A 91 4.62 -4.46 -2.05
C GLY A 91 3.81 -4.21 -3.31
N ALA A 92 3.41 -2.96 -3.54
CA ALA A 92 2.64 -2.56 -4.72
C ALA A 92 3.42 -2.78 -6.03
N THR A 93 4.71 -2.44 -6.03
CA THR A 93 5.62 -2.69 -7.15
C THR A 93 5.74 -4.18 -7.46
N THR A 94 5.92 -4.99 -6.43
CA THR A 94 6.05 -6.45 -6.54
C THR A 94 4.76 -7.07 -7.10
N ALA A 95 3.60 -6.66 -6.59
CA ALA A 95 2.31 -7.12 -7.09
C ALA A 95 2.13 -6.82 -8.59
N GLN A 96 2.41 -5.58 -9.01
CA GLN A 96 2.36 -5.18 -10.41
C GLN A 96 3.30 -6.02 -11.27
N LEU A 97 4.56 -6.19 -10.88
CA LEU A 97 5.56 -6.91 -11.67
C LEU A 97 5.27 -8.41 -11.79
N LEU A 98 4.80 -9.04 -10.70
CA LEU A 98 4.55 -10.48 -10.68
C LEU A 98 3.18 -10.86 -11.27
N LEU A 99 2.16 -10.03 -11.07
CA LEU A 99 0.77 -10.41 -11.34
C LEU A 99 0.15 -9.73 -12.57
N TRP A 100 0.78 -8.74 -13.20
CA TRP A 100 0.14 -7.99 -14.30
C TRP A 100 -0.38 -8.89 -15.42
N ARG A 101 0.41 -9.88 -15.87
CA ARG A 101 0.00 -10.80 -16.95
C ARG A 101 -1.18 -11.67 -16.56
N LEU A 102 -1.20 -12.14 -15.32
CA LEU A 102 -2.27 -12.98 -14.80
C LEU A 102 -3.55 -12.16 -14.69
N HIS A 103 -3.44 -10.96 -14.13
CA HIS A 103 -4.56 -10.06 -13.93
C HIS A 103 -5.17 -9.61 -15.27
N ASP A 104 -4.34 -9.26 -16.27
CA ASP A 104 -4.82 -8.92 -17.62
C ASP A 104 -5.61 -10.07 -18.26
N ARG A 105 -5.15 -11.31 -18.09
CA ARG A 105 -5.88 -12.50 -18.57
C ARG A 105 -7.21 -12.70 -17.85
N GLN A 106 -7.25 -12.44 -16.54
CA GLN A 106 -8.49 -12.54 -15.76
C GLN A 106 -9.51 -11.48 -16.20
N LEU A 107 -9.09 -10.23 -16.39
CA LEU A 107 -9.96 -9.16 -16.86
C LEU A 107 -10.47 -9.41 -18.28
N ALA A 108 -9.62 -9.87 -19.19
CA ALA A 108 -10.04 -10.20 -20.56
C ALA A 108 -11.11 -11.31 -20.60
N ARG A 109 -11.04 -12.29 -19.68
CA ARG A 109 -12.06 -13.35 -19.57
C ARG A 109 -13.40 -12.82 -19.07
N LEU A 110 -13.42 -11.81 -18.20
CA LEU A 110 -14.66 -11.21 -17.70
C LEU A 110 -15.39 -10.39 -18.79
N VAL A 111 -14.65 -9.81 -19.73
CA VAL A 111 -15.23 -9.04 -20.86
C VAL A 111 -15.72 -9.97 -21.98
N ALA A 112 -15.13 -11.17 -22.09
CA ALA A 112 -15.53 -12.17 -23.09
C ALA A 112 -16.78 -12.98 -22.69
N GLN A 113 -17.33 -12.75 -21.50
CA GLN A 113 -18.58 -13.32 -20.99
C GLN A 113 -19.73 -12.33 -21.16
#